data_AF-A0A699U9N4-F1
#
_entry.id   AF-A0A699U9N4-F1
#
_cell.length_a   1.000
_cell.length_b   1.000
_cell.length_c   1.000
_cell.angle_alpha   90.00
_cell.angle_beta   90.00
_cell.angle_gamma   90.00
#
_symmetry.space_group_name_H-M   'P 1'
#
loop_
_entity.id
_entity.type
_entity.pdbx_description
1 polymer ?
#
loop_
_entity_poly.entity_id
_entity_poly.type
_entity_poly.pdbx_seq_one_letter_code
_entity_poly.pdbx_strand_id
1 'polypeptide(L)' 'MQEELHEFECLKVWELIPLPDKVMVITLKWIYKVKLDELGGILKNKARLVARGYRQEEGIDFEESFAPVA' A
#
# COMPACT_ATOMS: atom_id res chain seq x y z
N MET A 1 -3.78 13.69 6.61
CA MET A 1 -4.08 12.28 6.92
C MET A 1 -5.48 12.07 7.45
N GLN A 2 -5.88 12.57 8.64
CA GLN A 2 -7.27 12.38 9.11
C GLN A 2 -8.29 13.16 8.25
N GLU A 3 -7.95 14.37 7.83
CA GLU A 3 -8.77 15.17 6.90
C GLU A 3 -8.88 14.50 5.52
N GLU A 4 -7.77 14.03 4.95
CA GLU A 4 -7.75 13.28 3.67
C GLU A 4 -8.61 12.00 3.74
N LEU A 5 -8.52 11.24 4.84
CA LEU A 5 -9.36 10.06 5.05
C LEU A 5 -10.85 10.43 5.06
N HIS A 6 -11.20 11.52 5.74
CA HIS A 6 -12.57 12.01 5.79
C HIS A 6 -13.07 12.47 4.40
N GLU A 7 -12.23 13.13 3.61
CA GLU A 7 -12.56 13.49 2.23
C GLU A 7 -12.81 12.25 1.38
N PHE A 8 -12.00 11.20 1.51
CA PHE A 8 -12.21 9.97 0.76
C PHE A 8 -13.49 9.22 1.17
N GLU A 9 -13.85 9.23 2.45
CA GLU A 9 -15.13 8.72 2.94
C GLU A 9 -16.30 9.52 2.35
N CYS A 10 -16.20 10.85 2.36
CA CYS A 10 -17.22 11.74 1.77
C CYS A 10 -17.39 11.52 0.27
N LEU A 11 -16.28 11.32 -0.45
CA LEU A 11 -16.24 11.09 -1.89
C LEU A 11 -16.57 9.63 -2.27
N LYS A 12 -16.72 8.73 -1.29
CA LYS A 12 -16.99 7.29 -1.49
C LYS A 12 -15.99 6.63 -2.45
N VAL A 13 -14.74 7.04 -2.39
CA VAL A 13 -13.68 6.51 -3.27
C VAL A 13 -13.26 5.09 -2.84
N TRP A 14 -13.50 4.75 -1.57
CA TRP A 14 -13.21 3.44 -1.00
C TRP A 14 -14.21 3.09 0.11
N GLU A 15 -14.29 1.81 0.44
CA GLU A 15 -15.05 1.28 1.57
C GLU A 15 -14.14 0.36 2.39
N LEU A 16 -14.11 0.56 3.71
CA LEU A 16 -13.42 -0.37 4.60
C LEU A 16 -14.26 -1.63 4.76
N ILE A 17 -13.87 -2.70 4.06
CA ILE A 17 -14.55 -3.99 4.19
C ILE A 17 -13.88 -4.85 5.27
N PRO A 18 -14.65 -5.59 6.09
CA PRO A 18 -14.09 -6.60 6.97
C PRO A 18 -13.40 -7.68 6.14
N LEU A 19 -12.40 -8.34 6.73
CA LEU A 19 -11.69 -9.45 6.09
C LEU A 19 -12.70 -10.54 5.69
N PRO A 20 -12.82 -10.89 4.39
CA PRO A 20 -13.77 -11.89 3.98
C PRO A 20 -13.37 -13.27 4.50
N ASP A 21 -14.35 -14.05 4.98
CA ASP A 21 -14.10 -15.41 5.45
C ASP A 21 -13.55 -16.29 4.32
N LYS A 22 -12.53 -17.08 4.66
CA LYS A 22 -11.86 -18.02 3.74
C LYS A 22 -11.08 -17.37 2.59
N VAL A 23 -10.92 -16.04 2.58
CA VAL A 23 -10.03 -15.36 1.63
C VAL A 23 -8.63 -15.24 2.22
N MET A 24 -7.64 -15.71 1.47
CA MET A 24 -6.24 -15.60 1.89
C MET A 24 -5.69 -14.24 1.49
N VAL A 25 -5.70 -13.28 2.43
CA VAL A 25 -5.19 -11.94 2.16
C VAL A 25 -3.67 -11.90 2.15
N ILE A 26 -3.11 -11.32 1.09
CA ILE A 26 -1.69 -11.03 0.99
C ILE A 26 -1.38 -9.90 1.96
N THR A 27 -0.53 -10.20 2.94
CA THR A 27 -0.07 -9.16 3.87
C THR A 27 0.81 -8.16 3.12
N LEU A 28 0.58 -6.87 3.34
CA LEU A 28 1.39 -5.80 2.79
C LEU A 28 2.45 -5.32 3.81
N LYS A 29 3.48 -4.65 3.32
CA LYS A 29 4.47 -3.95 4.16
C LYS A 29 4.87 -2.64 3.48
N TRP A 30 4.96 -1.58 4.28
CA TRP A 30 5.58 -0.34 3.86
C TRP A 30 7.11 -0.41 3.98
N ILE A 31 7.80 -0.02 2.91
CA ILE A 31 9.24 0.16 2.87
C ILE A 31 9.51 1.66 2.73
N TYR A 32 10.12 2.22 3.77
CA TYR A 32 10.57 3.61 3.78
C TYR A 32 12.06 3.67 3.44
N LYS A 33 12.43 4.56 2.53
CA LYS A 33 13.83 4.82 2.17
C LYS A 33 14.05 6.31 2.03
N VAL A 34 15.00 6.84 2.77
CA VAL A 34 15.45 8.22 2.63
C VAL A 34 16.54 8.26 1.56
N LYS A 35 16.41 9.18 0.60
CA LYS A 35 17.50 9.58 -0.29
C LYS A 35 18.23 10.75 0.36
N LEU A 36 19.54 10.58 0.55
CA LEU A 36 20.43 11.63 1.04
C LEU A 36 21.18 12.26 -0.13
N ASP A 37 21.64 13.50 0.05
CA ASP A 37 22.59 14.17 -0.83
C ASP A 37 24.05 13.80 -0.48
N GLU A 38 25.02 14.36 -1.22
CA GLU A 38 26.46 14.11 -1.01
C GLU A 38 26.98 14.63 0.34
N LEU A 39 26.25 15.55 0.97
CA LEU A 39 26.57 16.13 2.28
C LEU A 39 25.79 15.45 3.42
N GLY A 40 25.00 14.42 3.12
CA GLY A 40 24.17 13.68 4.09
C GLY A 40 22.84 14.36 4.43
N GLY A 41 22.46 15.44 3.74
CA GLY A 41 21.17 16.10 3.84
C GLY A 41 20.04 15.25 3.24
N ILE A 42 18.83 15.37 3.78
CA ILE A 42 17.66 14.62 3.29
C ILE A 42 17.15 15.26 2.00
N LEU A 43 17.37 14.58 0.87
CA LEU A 43 16.91 15.02 -0.44
C LEU A 43 15.47 14.57 -0.74
N LYS A 44 15.11 13.33 -0.37
CA LYS A 44 13.75 12.81 -0.61
C LYS A 44 13.41 11.61 0.26
N ASN A 45 12.27 11.65 0.94
CA ASN A 45 11.67 10.47 1.55
C ASN A 45 10.90 9.67 0.48
N LYS A 46 11.16 8.37 0.40
CA LYS A 46 10.41 7.43 -0.46
C LYS A 46 9.67 6.43 0.41
N ALA A 47 8.42 6.19 0.10
CA ALA A 47 7.64 5.08 0.63
C ALA A 47 7.23 4.17 -0.53
N ARG A 48 7.25 2.86 -0.30
CA ARG A 48 6.73 1.85 -1.23
C ARG A 48 5.88 0.86 -0.46
N LEU A 49 4.66 0.64 -0.90
CA LEU A 49 3.81 -0.44 -0.42
C LEU A 49 4.17 -1.69 -1.23
N VAL A 50 4.52 -2.78 -0.55
CA VAL A 50 4.96 -4.02 -1.21
C VAL A 50 4.24 -5.21 -0.58
N ALA A 51 3.79 -6.14 -1.43
CA ALA A 51 3.30 -7.44 -0.98
C ALA A 51 4.40 -8.24 -0.28
N ARG A 52 4.08 -8.90 0.84
CA ARG A 52 4.98 -9.87 1.46
C ARG A 52 5.00 -11.14 0.60
N GLY A 53 5.90 -11.18 -0.38
CA GLY A 53 5.95 -12.19 -1.46
C GLY A 53 6.27 -13.64 -1.07
N TYR A 54 6.14 -14.03 0.20
CA TYR A 54 6.39 -15.41 0.63
C TYR A 54 5.31 -16.42 0.18
N ARG A 55 4.24 -15.95 -0.48
CA ARG A 55 3.08 -16.76 -0.88
C ARG A 55 2.67 -16.54 -2.34
N GLN A 56 3.63 -16.17 -3.20
CA GLN A 56 3.39 -16.18 -4.63
C GLN A 56 3.34 -17.65 -5.09
N GLU A 57 2.20 -18.08 -5.61
CA GLU A 57 2.02 -19.41 -6.20
C GLU A 57 2.16 -19.30 -7.72
N GLU A 58 2.96 -20.17 -8.32
CA GLU A 58 3.14 -20.22 -9.77
C GLU A 58 1.80 -20.57 -10.44
N GLY A 59 1.37 -19.75 -11.41
CA GLY A 59 0.10 -19.94 -12.12
C GLY A 59 -1.12 -19.28 -11.48
N ILE A 60 -0.98 -18.62 -10.31
CA ILE A 60 -2.01 -17.75 -9.75
C ILE A 60 -1.69 -16.30 -10.14
N ASP A 61 -2.40 -15.80 -11.16
CA ASP A 61 -2.33 -14.39 -11.53
C ASP A 61 -3.39 -13.59 -10.78
N PHE A 62 -3.01 -12.42 -10.27
CA PHE A 62 -3.92 -11.51 -9.58
C PHE A 62 -4.41 -10.47 -10.59
N GLU A 63 -5.59 -10.70 -11.15
CA GLU A 63 -6.18 -9.82 -12.18
C GLU A 63 -6.69 -8.48 -11.60
N GLU A 64 -6.94 -8.42 -10.29
CA GLU A 64 -7.41 -7.21 -9.61
C GLU A 64 -6.24 -6.50 -8.89
N SER A 65 -5.88 -5.32 -9.40
CA SER A 65 -4.89 -4.43 -8.77
C SER A 65 -5.58 -3.21 -8.18
N PHE A 66 -5.49 -3.05 -6.87
CA PHE A 66 -5.90 -1.83 -6.18
C PHE A 66 -4.70 -0.89 -6.07
N ALA A 67 -4.75 0.25 -6.77
CA ALA A 67 -3.71 1.26 -6.65
C ALA A 67 -3.82 1.95 -5.28
N PRO A 68 -2.73 2.10 -4.53
CA PRO A 68 -2.74 2.96 -3.36
C PRO A 68 -2.84 4.42 -3.85
N VAL A 69 -4.06 4.96 -3.84
CA VAL A 69 -4.30 6.38 -4.04
C VAL A 69 -4.18 7.03 -2.67
N ALA A 70 -3.23 7.94 -2.54
CA ALA A 70 -3.13 8.92 -1.46
C ALA A 70 -3.48 10.28 -2.04
#